data_AF-A0AAV9FWP0-F1
#
_entry.id   AF-A0AAV9FWP0-F1
#
_cell.length_a   1.000
_cell.length_b   1.000
_cell.length_c   1.000
_cell.angle_alpha   90.00
_cell.angle_beta   90.00
_cell.angle_gamma   90.00
#
_symmetry.space_group_name_H-M   'P 1'
#
loop_
_entity.id
_entity.type
_entity.pdbx_description
1 polymer ?
#
loop_
_entity_poly.entity_id
_entity_poly.type
_entity_poly.pdbx_seq_one_letter_code
_entity_poly.pdbx_strand_id
1 'polypeptide(L)' 'MNTPKKDKIQKTLKITKRVFEECWREIPEYMSKKLSAIELAEYIQRHILPVVTRRMLSNPYIQYKANRRLIGVA' A
#
# COMPACT_ATOMS: atom_id res chain seq x y z
N MET A 1 -6.29 -17.76 12.58
CA MET A 1 -4.91 -17.38 12.22
C MET A 1 -4.74 -17.59 10.72
N ASN A 2 -4.72 -16.52 9.92
CA ASN A 2 -4.50 -16.62 8.46
C ASN A 2 -3.45 -15.55 8.05
N THR A 3 -2.29 -15.62 8.70
CA THR A 3 -1.20 -14.63 8.62
C THR A 3 -0.20 -14.79 7.47
N PRO A 4 0.00 -15.94 6.78
CA PRO A 4 1.10 -16.05 5.82
C PRO A 4 0.86 -15.23 4.55
N LYS A 5 -0.40 -15.00 4.17
CA LYS A 5 -0.74 -14.24 2.96
C LYS A 5 -0.50 -12.75 3.16
N LYS A 6 -0.91 -12.21 4.32
CA LYS A 6 -0.75 -10.80 4.67
C LYS A 6 0.74 -10.42 4.77
N ASP A 7 1.55 -11.26 5.40
CA ASP A 7 2.99 -11.05 5.54
C ASP A 7 3.74 -11.13 4.19
N LYS A 8 3.35 -12.06 3.32
CA LYS A 8 3.91 -12.16 1.96
C LYS A 8 3.63 -10.89 1.15
N ILE A 9 2.40 -10.40 1.18
CA ILE A 9 2.00 -9.18 0.46
C ILE A 9 2.76 -7.96 1.00
N GLN A 10 2.89 -7.83 2.33
CA GLN A 10 3.64 -6.74 2.94
C GLN A 10 5.10 -6.73 2.48
N LYS A 11 5.75 -7.91 2.43
CA LYS A 11 7.13 -8.05 1.93
C LYS A 11 7.24 -7.71 0.44
N THR A 12 6.28 -8.13 -0.38
CA THR A 12 6.25 -7.84 -1.82
C THR A 12 6.12 -6.35 -2.09
N LEU A 13 5.26 -5.64 -1.36
CA LEU A 13 5.01 -4.22 -1.57
C LEU A 13 6.12 -3.31 -1.03
N LYS A 14 6.98 -3.80 -0.13
CA LYS A 14 8.08 -3.03 0.50
C LYS A 14 7.62 -1.68 1.11
N ILE A 15 6.40 -1.63 1.64
CA ILE A 15 5.83 -0.43 2.27
C ILE A 15 5.88 -0.52 3.80
N THR A 16 5.77 0.65 4.46
CA THR A 16 5.72 0.69 5.93
C THR A 16 4.46 0.02 6.44
N LYS A 17 4.56 -0.63 7.62
CA LYS A 17 3.44 -1.35 8.25
C LYS A 17 2.19 -0.46 8.39
N ARG A 18 2.38 0.82 8.73
CA ARG A 18 1.28 1.79 8.87
C ARG A 18 0.51 2.01 7.55
N VAL A 19 1.22 2.21 6.44
CA VAL A 19 0.59 2.41 5.13
C VAL A 19 -0.09 1.12 4.66
N PHE A 20 0.52 -0.03 4.94
CA PHE A 20 -0.04 -1.32 4.60
C PHE A 20 -1.36 -1.63 5.32
N GLU A 21 -1.46 -1.35 6.63
CA GLU A 21 -2.71 -1.55 7.37
C GLU A 21 -3.85 -0.69 6.84
N GLU A 22 -3.57 0.56 6.46
CA GLU A 22 -4.56 1.44 5.84
C GLU A 22 -4.96 0.94 4.44
N CYS A 23 -4.00 0.48 3.64
CA CYS A 23 -4.31 -0.17 2.36
C CYS A 23 -5.16 -1.43 2.57
N TRP A 24 -4.88 -2.21 3.61
CA TRP A 24 -5.57 -3.46 3.90
C TRP A 24 -7.05 -3.25 4.26
N ARG A 25 -7.37 -2.15 4.94
CA ARG A 25 -8.75 -1.76 5.29
C ARG A 25 -9.61 -1.41 4.08
N GLU A 26 -9.00 -0.91 3.02
CA GLU A 26 -9.68 -0.52 1.78
C GLU A 26 -9.87 -1.71 0.81
N ILE A 27 -9.32 -2.89 1.12
CA ILE A 27 -9.47 -4.09 0.29
C ILE A 27 -10.88 -4.67 0.46
N PRO A 28 -11.65 -4.84 -0.61
CA PRO A 28 -12.93 -5.54 -0.53
C PRO A 28 -12.76 -7.00 -0.10
N GLU A 29 -13.64 -7.49 0.78
CA GLU A 29 -13.53 -8.87 1.32
C GLU A 29 -13.56 -9.95 0.23
N TYR A 30 -14.32 -9.75 -0.84
CA TYR A 30 -14.39 -10.72 -1.94
C TYR A 30 -13.06 -10.83 -2.70
N MET A 31 -12.30 -9.73 -2.83
CA MET A 31 -10.98 -9.71 -3.47
C MET A 31 -9.96 -10.43 -2.60
N SER A 32 -10.00 -10.24 -1.27
CA SER A 32 -9.06 -10.91 -0.37
C SER A 32 -9.21 -12.43 -0.36
N LYS A 33 -10.43 -12.92 -0.58
CA LYS A 33 -10.78 -14.35 -0.69
C LYS A 33 -10.48 -14.94 -2.06
N LYS A 34 -10.74 -14.22 -3.17
CA LYS A 34 -10.57 -14.74 -4.55
C LYS A 34 -9.15 -14.61 -5.09
N LEU A 35 -8.47 -13.49 -4.85
CA LEU A 35 -7.18 -13.21 -5.49
C LEU A 35 -6.03 -13.96 -4.83
N SER A 36 -5.04 -14.37 -5.60
CA SER A 36 -3.76 -14.85 -5.08
C SER A 36 -3.00 -13.73 -4.36
N ALA A 37 -1.93 -14.07 -3.63
CA ALA A 37 -1.12 -13.07 -2.93
C ALA A 37 -0.46 -12.07 -3.90
N ILE A 38 -0.09 -12.53 -5.11
CA ILE A 38 0.58 -11.71 -6.12
C ILE A 38 -0.43 -10.74 -6.76
N GLU A 39 -1.58 -11.26 -7.21
CA GLU A 39 -2.63 -10.43 -7.82
C GLU A 39 -3.17 -9.39 -6.82
N LEU A 40 -3.32 -9.77 -5.55
CA LEU A 40 -3.77 -8.85 -4.52
C LEU A 40 -2.70 -7.77 -4.25
N ALA A 41 -1.41 -8.11 -4.30
CA ALA A 41 -0.34 -7.14 -4.18
C ALA A 41 -0.35 -6.15 -5.36
N GLU A 42 -0.48 -6.64 -6.60
CA GLU A 42 -0.58 -5.76 -7.77
C GLU A 42 -1.81 -4.85 -7.72
N TYR A 43 -2.96 -5.38 -7.28
CA TYR A 43 -4.17 -4.59 -7.10
C TYR A 43 -3.97 -3.47 -6.06
N ILE A 44 -3.40 -3.80 -4.90
CA ILE A 44 -3.07 -2.81 -3.87
C ILE A 44 -2.13 -1.75 -4.45
N GLN A 45 -1.07 -2.16 -5.16
CA GLN A 45 -0.08 -1.23 -5.71
C GLN A 45 -0.68 -0.26 -6.73
N ARG A 46 -1.61 -0.73 -7.59
CA ARG A 46 -2.19 0.06 -8.68
C ARG A 46 -3.38 0.92 -8.24
N HIS A 47 -4.23 0.40 -7.35
CA HIS A 47 -5.53 1.04 -7.07
C HIS A 47 -5.64 1.60 -5.66
N ILE A 48 -5.09 0.93 -4.66
CA ILE A 48 -5.28 1.33 -3.26
C ILE A 48 -4.16 2.25 -2.78
N LEU A 49 -2.90 1.87 -3.04
CA LEU A 49 -1.73 2.57 -2.57
C LEU A 49 -1.70 4.04 -3.02
N PRO A 50 -2.02 4.42 -4.27
CA PRO A 50 -2.08 5.82 -4.69
C PRO A 50 -3.13 6.64 -3.94
N VAL A 51 -4.28 6.03 -3.63
CA VAL A 51 -5.38 6.69 -2.91
C VAL A 51 -5.01 6.90 -1.45
N VAL A 52 -4.48 5.86 -0.79
CA VAL A 52 -4.05 5.92 0.62
C VAL A 52 -2.89 6.89 0.79
N THR A 53 -1.88 6.84 -0.08
CA THR A 53 -0.75 7.77 -0.04
C THR A 53 -1.18 9.21 -0.27
N ARG A 54 -2.08 9.47 -1.23
CA ARG A 54 -2.66 10.81 -1.43
C ARG A 54 -3.40 11.29 -0.19
N ARG A 55 -4.23 10.44 0.44
CA ARG A 55 -4.98 10.77 1.67
C ARG A 55 -4.05 11.07 2.86
N MET A 56 -2.94 10.34 2.97
CA MET A 56 -1.95 10.59 4.03
C MET A 56 -1.19 11.90 3.80
N LEU A 57 -0.83 12.21 2.56
CA LEU A 57 -0.12 13.44 2.20
C LEU A 57 -1.03 14.69 2.24
N SER A 58 -2.32 14.54 1.96
CA SER A 58 -3.29 15.64 2.03
C SER A 58 -3.62 16.05 3.47
N ASN A 59 -3.23 15.24 4.46
CA ASN A 59 -3.34 15.60 5.86
C ASN A 59 -2.07 16.36 6.28
N PRO A 60 -2.12 17.69 6.51
CA PRO A 60 -0.92 18.52 6.72
C PRO A 60 -0.08 18.12 7.95
N TYR A 61 -0.63 17.31 8.85
CA TYR A 61 0.04 16.80 10.06
C TYR A 61 0.79 15.47 9.84
N ILE A 62 0.70 14.84 8.66
CA ILE A 62 1.38 13.57 8.35
C ILE A 62 2.27 13.77 7.10
N GLN A 63 3.18 14.74 7.17
CA GLN A 63 4.27 14.84 6.20
C GLN A 63 5.32 13.77 6.50
N TYR A 64 5.02 12.50 6.20
CA TYR A 64 6.06 11.48 6.15
C TYR A 64 6.88 11.72 4.88
N LYS A 65 8.09 12.26 5.08
CA LYS A 65 9.26 12.36 4.18
C LYS A 65 9.11 11.55 2.90
N ALA A 66 8.29 12.01 1.96
CA ALA A 66 8.18 11.42 0.64
C ALA A 66 9.52 11.73 -0.02
N ASN A 67 10.30 10.67 -0.29
CA ASN A 67 11.60 10.78 -0.95
C ASN A 67 11.47 11.73 -2.14
N ARG A 68 12.09 12.91 -2.02
CA ARG A 68 12.41 13.78 -3.15
C ARG A 68 13.19 12.93 -4.14
N ARG A 69 12.52 12.37 -5.15
CA ARG A 69 13.19 12.11 -6.41
C ARG A 69 13.47 13.48 -6.98
N LEU A 70 14.68 13.95 -6.73
CA LEU A 70 15.31 15.03 -7.49
C LEU A 70 15.20 14.62 -8.96
N ILE A 71 14.33 15.30 -9.70
CA ILE A 71 14.42 15.30 -11.15
C ILE A 71 15.65 16.16 -11.42
N GLY A 72 16.79 15.52 -11.67
CA GLY A 72 17.97 16.20 -12.17
C GLY A 72 17.66 16.73 -13.56
N VAL A 73 17.45 18.03 -13.67
CA VAL A 73 17.61 18.75 -14.93
C VAL A 73 18.86 19.59 -14.76
N ALA A 74 19.97 19.07 -15.25
CA ALA A 74 21.19 19.80 -15.56
C ALA A 74 21.93 19.02 -16.65
#